data_AF-A0A2H1L0C8-F1
#
_entry.id   AF-A0A2H1L0C8-F1
#
_cell.length_a   1.000
_cell.length_b   1.000
_cell.length_c   1.000
_cell.angle_alpha   90.00
_cell.angle_beta   90.00
_cell.angle_gamma   90.00
#
_symmetry.space_group_name_H-M   'P 1'
#
loop_
_entity.id
_entity.type
_entity.pdbx_description
1 polymer ?
#
loop_
_entity_poly.entity_id
_entity_poly.type
_entity_poly.pdbx_seq_one_letter_code
_entity_poly.pdbx_strand_id
1 'polypeptide(L)'
;MGHSPDNLGEADTLVISSGFRKDNSELVEAQRRGLRILHRSGALASLMVDRRAAAAAGTHHKTTNTAVTTVGGEASPLCDPAIGIVTNVGGDRLDHYGTPEKVREAFSEFCDGIQTRGGTIIACADDPGSHDVALHSRSQGADVVLYGTSEVAVAHSLGADLERAATGLAGYGGTRRRFEERGIAAGVRVIDDYAHHPTEVRAVLSAARGVVTDGGRVWAVFQPHLYSRTMEFREEFGLADEVVVLDVFPAREDPVPGVTGALIADRVPHENVTFLESFAEAVPFVAARVKPGDLVLTVGAGDVTILGPELLSALEG
;
A
#
# COMPACT_ATOMS: atom_id res chain seq x y z
N MET A 1 -6.36 21.84 11.54
CA MET A 1 -7.75 22.16 11.14
C MET A 1 -8.64 21.18 11.87
N GLY A 2 -9.54 21.65 12.73
CA GLY A 2 -10.45 20.79 13.51
C GLY A 2 -11.78 20.56 12.78
N HIS A 3 -12.57 19.58 13.24
CA HIS A 3 -13.90 19.31 12.69
C HIS A 3 -14.93 20.29 13.24
N SER A 4 -15.63 21.01 12.36
CA SER A 4 -16.68 21.97 12.70
C SER A 4 -17.83 21.92 11.70
N PRO A 5 -19.10 22.00 12.14
CA PRO A 5 -20.25 22.14 11.24
C PRO A 5 -20.09 23.25 10.20
N ASP A 6 -19.40 24.34 10.57
CA ASP A 6 -19.15 25.50 9.69
C ASP A 6 -18.31 25.14 8.47
N ASN A 7 -17.49 24.09 8.54
CA ASN A 7 -16.67 23.62 7.43
C ASN A 7 -17.51 23.12 6.23
N LEU A 8 -18.80 22.81 6.44
CA LEU A 8 -19.69 22.40 5.36
C LEU A 8 -20.07 23.56 4.42
N GLY A 9 -20.04 24.81 4.89
CA GLY A 9 -20.40 25.98 4.09
C GLY A 9 -21.68 25.78 3.25
N GLU A 10 -21.59 26.02 1.95
CA GLU A 10 -22.69 25.85 0.99
C GLU A 10 -22.75 24.46 0.33
N ALA A 11 -21.99 23.47 0.83
CA ALA A 11 -21.95 22.15 0.22
C ALA A 11 -23.33 21.47 0.20
N ASP A 12 -23.62 20.76 -0.91
CA ASP A 12 -24.80 19.90 -1.08
C ASP A 12 -24.48 18.41 -0.87
N THR A 13 -23.19 18.05 -0.84
CA THR A 13 -22.68 16.69 -0.76
C THR A 13 -21.47 16.62 0.18
N LEU A 14 -21.47 15.69 1.12
CA LEU A 14 -20.34 15.38 2.00
C LEU A 14 -19.69 14.06 1.57
N VAL A 15 -18.37 14.07 1.36
CA VAL A 15 -17.57 12.87 1.05
C VAL A 15 -16.78 12.43 2.28
N ILE A 16 -17.02 11.21 2.74
CA ILE A 16 -16.39 10.65 3.96
C ILE A 16 -15.38 9.54 3.63
N SER A 17 -14.32 9.42 4.42
CA SER A 17 -13.35 8.32 4.32
C SER A 17 -13.68 7.17 5.27
N SER A 18 -13.02 6.02 5.10
CA SER A 18 -13.22 4.84 5.96
C SER A 18 -12.78 5.03 7.41
N GLY A 19 -12.07 6.11 7.72
CA GLY A 19 -11.65 6.51 9.07
C GLY A 19 -12.56 7.56 9.72
N PHE A 20 -13.65 7.95 9.06
CA PHE A 20 -14.54 9.01 9.55
C PHE A 20 -15.41 8.50 10.71
N ARG A 21 -15.37 9.18 11.86
CA ARG A 21 -16.11 8.77 13.07
C ARG A 21 -17.60 9.12 12.96
N LYS A 22 -18.47 8.30 13.56
CA LYS A 22 -19.93 8.46 13.50
C LYS A 22 -20.44 9.68 14.28
N ASP A 23 -19.67 10.15 15.26
CA ASP A 23 -19.95 11.31 16.12
C ASP A 23 -19.35 12.62 15.58
N ASN A 24 -18.80 12.61 14.36
CA ASN A 24 -18.21 13.79 13.75
C ASN A 24 -19.26 14.89 13.51
N SER A 25 -18.94 16.11 13.96
CA SER A 25 -19.83 17.27 13.92
C SER A 25 -20.25 17.68 12.50
N GLU A 26 -19.39 17.49 11.49
CA GLU A 26 -19.70 17.74 10.08
C GLU A 26 -20.67 16.68 9.52
N LEU A 27 -20.53 15.42 9.92
CA LEU A 27 -21.46 14.36 9.49
C LEU A 27 -22.85 14.57 10.09
N VAL A 28 -22.91 14.87 11.38
CA VAL A 28 -24.19 15.14 12.07
C VAL A 28 -24.89 16.34 11.43
N GLU A 29 -24.16 17.42 11.14
CA GLU A 29 -24.73 18.60 10.51
C GLU A 29 -25.14 18.34 9.05
N ALA A 30 -24.34 17.59 8.28
CA ALA A 30 -24.70 17.20 6.92
C ALA A 30 -25.99 16.38 6.88
N GLN A 31 -26.18 15.46 7.84
CA GLN A 31 -27.43 14.72 8.01
C GLN A 31 -28.59 15.65 8.38
N ARG A 32 -28.38 16.58 9.32
CA ARG A 32 -29.40 17.56 9.73
C ARG A 32 -29.87 18.45 8.56
N ARG A 33 -28.94 18.84 7.70
CA ARG A 33 -29.20 19.66 6.50
C ARG A 33 -29.70 18.86 5.29
N GLY A 34 -29.71 17.52 5.37
CA GLY A 34 -30.14 16.65 4.28
C GLY A 34 -29.16 16.61 3.10
N LEU A 35 -27.86 16.85 3.33
CA LEU A 35 -26.83 16.71 2.30
C LEU A 35 -26.75 15.26 1.82
N ARG A 36 -26.34 15.09 0.56
CA ARG A 36 -25.96 13.77 0.05
C ARG A 36 -24.66 13.33 0.74
N ILE A 37 -24.63 12.13 1.31
CA ILE A 37 -23.43 11.59 1.94
C ILE A 37 -22.88 10.46 1.08
N LEU A 38 -21.65 10.62 0.61
CA LEU A 38 -20.95 9.62 -0.19
C LEU A 38 -19.73 9.11 0.56
N HIS A 39 -19.52 7.80 0.57
CA HIS A 39 -18.21 7.27 0.92
C HIS A 39 -17.20 7.63 -0.19
N ARG A 40 -15.92 7.78 0.13
CA ARG A 40 -14.86 8.17 -0.80
C ARG A 40 -14.84 7.33 -2.08
N SER A 41 -15.07 6.02 -1.95
CA SER A 41 -15.18 5.13 -3.12
C SER A 41 -16.38 5.49 -4.00
N GLY A 42 -17.53 5.84 -3.43
CA GLY A 42 -18.71 6.29 -4.18
C GLY A 42 -18.54 7.67 -4.84
N ALA A 43 -17.81 8.59 -4.22
CA ALA A 43 -17.47 9.87 -4.84
C ALA A 43 -16.53 9.68 -6.04
N LEU A 44 -15.51 8.82 -5.89
CA LEU A 44 -14.60 8.47 -6.98
C LEU A 44 -15.33 7.76 -8.12
N ALA A 45 -16.25 6.86 -7.77
CA ALA A 45 -17.12 6.17 -8.71
C ALA A 45 -17.99 7.14 -9.54
N SER A 46 -18.55 8.18 -8.91
CA SER A 46 -19.34 9.20 -9.65
C SER A 46 -18.53 9.96 -10.71
N LEU A 47 -17.20 10.04 -10.57
CA LEU A 47 -16.33 10.67 -11.57
C LEU A 47 -16.05 9.76 -12.77
N MET A 48 -16.35 8.46 -12.66
CA MET A 48 -16.14 7.47 -13.73
C MET A 48 -17.36 7.30 -14.64
N VAL A 49 -18.53 7.76 -14.21
CA VAL A 49 -19.77 7.66 -15.00
C VAL A 49 -19.55 8.30 -16.38
N ASP A 50 -19.94 7.59 -17.44
CA ASP A 50 -19.74 7.97 -18.85
C ASP A 50 -18.27 8.10 -19.31
N ARG A 51 -17.31 7.59 -18.53
CA ARG A 51 -15.89 7.55 -18.89
C ARG A 51 -15.42 6.11 -19.04
N ARG A 52 -14.60 5.86 -20.07
CA ARG A 52 -13.86 4.60 -20.19
C ARG A 52 -12.71 4.60 -19.17
N ALA A 53 -13.03 4.22 -17.93
CA ALA A 53 -12.09 4.15 -16.82
C ALA A 53 -11.57 2.71 -16.64
N ALA A 54 -10.38 2.55 -16.07
CA ALA A 54 -10.04 1.30 -15.38
C ALA A 54 -10.13 1.50 -13.86
N ALA A 55 -10.21 0.39 -13.15
CA ALA A 55 -10.12 0.36 -11.70
C ALA A 55 -9.09 -0.68 -11.28
N ALA A 56 -8.11 -0.30 -10.46
CA ALA A 56 -7.14 -1.21 -9.85
C ALA A 56 -7.57 -1.57 -8.42
N ALA A 57 -7.68 -2.87 -8.17
CA ALA A 57 -7.90 -3.49 -6.89
C ALA A 57 -6.69 -4.38 -6.56
N GLY A 58 -6.40 -4.48 -5.27
CA GLY A 58 -5.37 -5.35 -4.73
C GLY A 58 -5.46 -5.31 -3.22
N THR A 59 -4.91 -6.27 -2.51
CA THR A 59 -4.78 -6.22 -1.05
C THR A 59 -3.70 -5.20 -0.65
N HIS A 60 -2.54 -5.28 -1.31
CA HIS A 60 -1.32 -4.48 -1.12
C HIS A 60 -0.95 -3.68 -2.37
N HIS A 61 -0.04 -2.70 -2.22
CA HIS A 61 0.53 -1.90 -3.34
C HIS A 61 -0.48 -1.14 -4.22
N LYS A 62 -1.70 -0.92 -3.72
CA LYS A 62 -2.77 -0.18 -4.42
C LYS A 62 -2.21 1.11 -5.02
N THR A 63 -1.61 1.99 -4.20
CA THR A 63 -1.11 3.30 -4.62
C THR A 63 -0.06 3.26 -5.72
N THR A 64 0.88 2.29 -5.70
CA THR A 64 1.89 2.10 -6.77
C THR A 64 1.25 1.72 -8.10
N ASN A 65 0.17 0.94 -8.05
CA ASN A 65 -0.54 0.47 -9.24
C ASN A 65 -1.71 1.38 -9.66
N THR A 66 -2.06 2.40 -8.85
CA THR A 66 -3.22 3.30 -9.08
C THR A 66 -2.86 4.52 -9.93
N ALA A 67 -2.07 4.36 -11.00
CA ALA A 67 -2.22 5.28 -12.13
C ALA A 67 -3.63 5.14 -12.75
N VAL A 68 -4.35 4.06 -12.41
CA VAL A 68 -5.75 3.87 -12.74
C VAL A 68 -6.55 3.33 -11.53
N THR A 69 -7.75 3.88 -11.35
CA THR A 69 -8.48 4.19 -10.10
C THR A 69 -8.68 3.11 -9.01
N THR A 70 -8.53 3.44 -7.72
CA THR A 70 -8.65 2.46 -6.61
C THR A 70 -10.10 2.19 -6.18
N VAL A 71 -10.50 0.91 -6.08
CA VAL A 71 -11.50 0.47 -5.09
C VAL A 71 -11.01 -0.80 -4.39
N GLY A 72 -10.92 -0.77 -3.07
CA GLY A 72 -10.47 -1.89 -2.26
C GLY A 72 -11.58 -2.92 -2.11
N GLY A 73 -11.56 -3.94 -2.97
CA GLY A 73 -12.28 -5.21 -2.82
C GLY A 73 -13.81 -5.14 -2.91
N GLU A 74 -14.47 -4.07 -2.48
CA GLU A 74 -15.92 -3.92 -2.62
C GLU A 74 -16.23 -3.19 -3.93
N ALA A 75 -16.93 -3.85 -4.86
CA ALA A 75 -17.48 -3.16 -6.02
C ALA A 75 -18.39 -2.03 -5.53
N SER A 76 -17.99 -0.76 -5.71
CA SER A 76 -18.99 0.30 -5.59
C SER A 76 -20.00 0.08 -6.73
N PRO A 77 -21.31 -0.07 -6.47
CA PRO A 77 -22.30 -0.21 -7.54
C PRO A 77 -22.35 1.01 -8.46
N LEU A 78 -21.73 2.12 -8.05
CA LEU A 78 -21.61 3.38 -8.79
C LEU A 78 -20.36 3.44 -9.71
N CYS A 79 -19.42 2.49 -9.59
CA CYS A 79 -18.22 2.46 -10.42
C CYS A 79 -18.57 1.82 -11.77
N ASP A 80 -18.30 2.54 -12.86
CA ASP A 80 -18.46 2.03 -14.24
C ASP A 80 -17.12 1.87 -15.00
N PRO A 81 -16.11 1.18 -14.43
CA PRO A 81 -14.88 0.93 -15.16
C PRO A 81 -15.07 -0.16 -16.22
N ALA A 82 -14.62 0.12 -17.45
CA ALA A 82 -14.58 -0.84 -18.54
C ALA A 82 -13.46 -1.89 -18.37
N ILE A 83 -12.52 -1.66 -17.45
CA ILE A 83 -11.39 -2.55 -17.16
C ILE A 83 -11.22 -2.66 -15.63
N GLY A 84 -11.19 -3.88 -15.09
CA GLY A 84 -10.81 -4.16 -13.71
C GLY A 84 -9.42 -4.76 -13.63
N ILE A 85 -8.53 -4.22 -12.80
CA ILE A 85 -7.17 -4.73 -12.61
C ILE A 85 -7.09 -5.34 -11.20
N VAL A 86 -6.73 -6.62 -11.08
CA VAL A 86 -6.53 -7.32 -9.80
C VAL A 86 -5.05 -7.64 -9.65
N THR A 87 -4.37 -6.97 -8.72
CA THR A 87 -2.90 -7.07 -8.64
C THR A 87 -2.42 -8.09 -7.61
N ASN A 88 -3.22 -8.35 -6.58
CA ASN A 88 -2.99 -9.37 -5.56
C ASN A 88 -4.23 -9.53 -4.68
N VAL A 89 -4.45 -10.73 -4.12
CA VAL A 89 -5.54 -11.01 -3.19
C VAL A 89 -4.99 -11.81 -2.00
N GLY A 90 -4.89 -11.15 -0.85
CA GLY A 90 -4.43 -11.71 0.43
C GLY A 90 -5.31 -11.29 1.59
N GLY A 91 -5.15 -11.98 2.74
CA GLY A 91 -5.90 -11.74 3.97
C GLY A 91 -5.46 -10.47 4.72
N ASP A 92 -5.67 -9.29 4.13
CA ASP A 92 -5.59 -8.01 4.83
C ASP A 92 -7.00 -7.56 5.23
N ARG A 93 -7.08 -6.61 6.17
CA ARG A 93 -8.33 -6.04 6.66
C ARG A 93 -9.29 -7.09 7.24
N LEU A 94 -8.75 -8.12 7.90
CA LEU A 94 -9.57 -9.13 8.59
C LEU A 94 -10.41 -8.54 9.73
N ASP A 95 -10.04 -7.37 10.26
CA ASP A 95 -10.88 -6.56 11.15
C ASP A 95 -12.22 -6.17 10.50
N HIS A 96 -12.24 -6.03 9.17
CA HIS A 96 -13.43 -5.70 8.37
C HIS A 96 -14.08 -6.95 7.75
N TYR A 97 -13.28 -7.77 7.06
CA TYR A 97 -13.79 -8.93 6.31
C TYR A 97 -13.98 -10.18 7.17
N GLY A 98 -13.34 -10.28 8.33
CA GLY A 98 -13.42 -11.43 9.23
C GLY A 98 -12.58 -12.63 8.79
N THR A 99 -12.67 -13.06 7.52
CA THR A 99 -11.92 -14.22 7.01
C THR A 99 -11.27 -13.95 5.64
N PRO A 100 -10.14 -14.62 5.32
CA PRO A 100 -9.54 -14.55 3.98
C PRO A 100 -10.50 -14.96 2.86
N GLU A 101 -11.43 -15.88 3.13
CA GLU A 101 -12.48 -16.31 2.19
C GLU A 101 -13.37 -15.15 1.80
N LYS A 102 -13.81 -14.34 2.77
CA LYS A 102 -14.62 -13.14 2.52
C LYS A 102 -13.88 -12.05 1.77
N VAL A 103 -12.55 -11.97 1.93
CA VAL A 103 -11.73 -11.10 1.09
C VAL A 103 -11.79 -11.60 -0.36
N ARG A 104 -11.59 -12.89 -0.62
CA ARG A 104 -11.70 -13.47 -1.97
C ARG A 104 -13.08 -13.26 -2.58
N GLU A 105 -14.15 -13.49 -1.82
CA GLU A 105 -15.54 -13.25 -2.25
C GLU A 105 -15.73 -11.81 -2.72
N ALA A 106 -15.23 -10.82 -1.97
CA ALA A 106 -15.31 -9.41 -2.37
C ALA A 106 -14.60 -9.14 -3.71
N PHE A 107 -13.38 -9.69 -3.91
CA PHE A 107 -12.67 -9.58 -5.19
C PHE A 107 -13.41 -10.27 -6.36
N SER A 108 -14.10 -11.39 -6.10
CA SER A 108 -14.97 -12.02 -7.09
C SER A 108 -16.17 -11.13 -7.44
N GLU A 109 -16.84 -10.53 -6.46
CA GLU A 109 -17.94 -9.58 -6.68
C GLU A 109 -17.49 -8.35 -7.49
N PHE A 110 -16.27 -7.86 -7.24
CA PHE A 110 -15.65 -6.83 -8.07
C PHE A 110 -15.53 -7.26 -9.53
N CYS A 111 -15.00 -8.46 -9.78
CA CYS A 111 -14.84 -9.01 -11.12
C CYS A 111 -16.18 -9.27 -11.82
N ASP A 112 -17.19 -9.77 -11.11
CA ASP A 112 -18.54 -9.97 -11.62
C ASP A 112 -19.17 -8.64 -12.05
N GLY A 113 -18.92 -7.57 -11.30
CA GLY A 113 -19.30 -6.21 -11.68
C GLY A 113 -18.68 -5.74 -13.01
N ILE A 114 -17.41 -6.09 -13.27
CA ILE A 114 -16.76 -5.79 -14.56
C ILE A 114 -17.38 -6.63 -15.68
N GLN A 115 -17.56 -7.93 -15.44
CA GLN A 115 -18.07 -8.88 -16.42
C GLN A 115 -19.50 -8.53 -16.85
N THR A 116 -20.41 -8.27 -15.91
CA THR A 116 -21.83 -7.97 -16.20
C THR A 116 -22.03 -6.78 -17.13
N ARG A 117 -21.01 -5.92 -17.24
CA ARG A 117 -20.99 -4.73 -18.10
C ARG A 117 -20.20 -4.95 -19.41
N GLY A 118 -19.69 -6.15 -19.65
CA GLY A 118 -18.88 -6.50 -20.82
C GLY A 118 -17.45 -5.97 -20.77
N GLY A 119 -16.93 -5.68 -19.57
CA GLY A 119 -15.57 -5.20 -19.37
C GLY A 119 -14.53 -6.33 -19.31
N THR A 120 -13.24 -5.94 -19.34
CA THR A 120 -12.09 -6.86 -19.27
C THR A 120 -11.47 -6.85 -17.88
N ILE A 121 -11.12 -8.01 -17.36
CA ILE A 121 -10.35 -8.18 -16.12
C ILE A 121 -8.89 -8.41 -16.47
N ILE A 122 -7.97 -7.65 -15.87
CA ILE A 122 -6.53 -7.84 -15.95
C ILE A 122 -6.04 -8.31 -14.59
N ALA A 123 -5.44 -9.49 -14.49
CA ALA A 123 -5.06 -10.05 -13.18
C ALA A 123 -3.60 -10.53 -13.14
N CYS A 124 -2.98 -10.38 -11.97
CA CYS A 124 -1.63 -10.91 -11.73
C CYS A 124 -1.69 -12.44 -11.58
N ALA A 125 -0.95 -13.18 -12.41
CA ALA A 125 -0.81 -14.62 -12.33
C ALA A 125 0.22 -15.08 -11.29
N ASP A 126 1.15 -14.19 -10.91
CA ASP A 126 2.19 -14.51 -9.92
C ASP A 126 1.64 -14.50 -8.48
N ASP A 127 0.48 -13.86 -8.25
CA ASP A 127 -0.22 -13.88 -6.97
C ASP A 127 -1.31 -14.97 -6.96
N PRO A 128 -1.22 -16.00 -6.10
CA PRO A 128 -2.18 -17.11 -6.11
C PRO A 128 -3.64 -16.68 -5.92
N GLY A 129 -3.92 -15.71 -5.04
CA GLY A 129 -5.29 -15.27 -4.79
C GLY A 129 -5.89 -14.50 -5.96
N SER A 130 -5.11 -13.62 -6.59
CA SER A 130 -5.48 -12.92 -7.82
C SER A 130 -5.69 -13.90 -8.96
N HIS A 131 -4.79 -14.88 -9.11
CA HIS A 131 -4.91 -15.93 -10.12
C HIS A 131 -6.18 -16.77 -9.92
N ASP A 132 -6.49 -17.17 -8.68
CA ASP A 132 -7.71 -17.93 -8.36
C ASP A 132 -8.99 -17.15 -8.69
N VAL A 133 -9.06 -15.86 -8.32
CA VAL A 133 -10.18 -14.97 -8.67
C VAL A 133 -10.31 -14.86 -10.19
N ALA A 134 -9.20 -14.67 -10.90
CA ALA A 134 -9.19 -14.56 -12.35
C ALA A 134 -9.68 -15.84 -13.06
N LEU A 135 -9.23 -17.02 -12.58
CA LEU A 135 -9.68 -18.30 -13.10
C LEU A 135 -11.17 -18.54 -12.81
N HIS A 136 -11.63 -18.14 -11.63
CA HIS A 136 -13.04 -18.20 -11.27
C HIS A 136 -13.89 -17.34 -12.22
N SER A 137 -13.56 -16.06 -12.40
CA SER A 137 -14.27 -15.17 -13.31
C SER A 137 -14.23 -15.66 -14.76
N ARG A 138 -13.09 -16.20 -15.22
CA ARG A 138 -12.99 -16.81 -16.55
C ARG A 138 -13.92 -18.01 -16.72
N SER A 139 -14.08 -18.84 -15.67
CA SER A 139 -15.03 -19.96 -15.69
C SER A 139 -16.49 -19.52 -15.81
N GLN A 140 -16.79 -18.29 -15.38
CA GLN A 140 -18.11 -17.66 -15.53
C GLN A 140 -18.28 -16.91 -16.86
N GLY A 141 -17.27 -16.93 -17.74
CA GLY A 141 -17.31 -16.31 -19.06
C GLY A 141 -16.82 -14.86 -19.12
N ALA A 142 -16.12 -14.37 -18.09
CA ALA A 142 -15.47 -13.05 -18.14
C ALA A 142 -14.30 -13.01 -19.15
N ASP A 143 -14.08 -11.85 -19.76
CA ASP A 143 -12.88 -11.56 -20.52
C ASP A 143 -11.73 -11.29 -19.55
N VAL A 144 -10.73 -12.18 -19.52
CA VAL A 144 -9.64 -12.15 -18.54
C VAL A 144 -8.29 -12.17 -19.25
N VAL A 145 -7.45 -11.19 -18.92
CA VAL A 145 -6.04 -11.09 -19.32
C VAL A 145 -5.16 -11.29 -18.10
N LEU A 146 -4.19 -12.20 -18.19
CA LEU A 146 -3.22 -12.40 -17.12
C LEU A 146 -1.90 -11.69 -17.43
N TYR A 147 -1.26 -11.14 -16.39
CA TYR A 147 0.10 -10.61 -16.45
C TYR A 147 0.95 -11.22 -15.32
N GLY A 148 2.27 -11.21 -15.47
CA GLY A 148 3.20 -11.75 -14.48
C GLY A 148 4.56 -12.03 -15.09
N THR A 149 5.48 -12.49 -14.27
CA THR A 149 6.88 -12.75 -14.58
C THR A 149 7.22 -14.25 -14.52
N SER A 150 6.36 -15.07 -13.90
CA SER A 150 6.49 -16.52 -13.91
C SER A 150 6.10 -17.12 -15.26
N GLU A 151 6.56 -18.35 -15.54
CA GLU A 151 6.22 -19.09 -16.78
C GLU A 151 4.70 -19.32 -16.97
N VAL A 152 3.91 -19.13 -15.91
CA VAL A 152 2.44 -19.24 -15.91
C VAL A 152 1.77 -17.98 -16.50
N ALA A 153 2.49 -16.85 -16.56
CA ALA A 153 2.01 -15.59 -17.11
C ALA A 153 2.07 -15.60 -18.64
N VAL A 154 1.17 -16.34 -19.28
CA VAL A 154 0.94 -16.20 -20.72
C VAL A 154 0.06 -14.98 -20.95
N ALA A 155 0.69 -13.88 -21.38
CA ALA A 155 -0.01 -12.72 -21.90
C ALA A 155 -0.78 -13.11 -23.18
N HIS A 156 -2.08 -13.34 -23.07
CA HIS A 156 -2.96 -13.42 -24.24
C HIS A 156 -3.90 -12.22 -24.23
N SER A 157 -3.49 -11.14 -24.90
CA SER A 157 -4.36 -9.99 -25.11
C SER A 157 -5.03 -10.10 -26.46
N LEU A 158 -6.36 -10.24 -26.47
CA LEU A 158 -7.17 -9.75 -27.57
C LEU A 158 -7.10 -8.21 -27.55
N GLY A 159 -6.42 -7.60 -28.52
CA GLY A 159 -6.72 -6.24 -29.00
C GLY A 159 -6.22 -5.00 -28.23
N ALA A 160 -5.46 -5.13 -27.13
CA ALA A 160 -4.78 -3.97 -26.54
C ALA A 160 -3.37 -3.78 -27.15
N ASP A 161 -3.07 -2.57 -27.61
CA ASP A 161 -1.77 -2.20 -28.18
C ASP A 161 -0.67 -2.26 -27.09
N LEU A 162 0.06 -3.38 -27.05
CA LEU A 162 1.15 -3.65 -26.11
C LEU A 162 2.21 -2.55 -26.10
N GLU A 163 2.45 -1.88 -27.23
CA GLU A 163 3.43 -0.79 -27.30
C GLU A 163 3.00 0.43 -26.48
N ARG A 164 1.69 0.73 -26.45
CA ARG A 164 1.15 1.82 -25.63
C ARG A 164 1.21 1.52 -24.15
N ALA A 165 0.92 0.27 -23.75
CA ALA A 165 1.02 -0.17 -22.37
C ALA A 165 2.49 -0.12 -21.88
N ALA A 166 3.43 -0.60 -22.70
CA ALA A 166 4.86 -0.53 -22.42
C ALA A 166 5.38 0.92 -22.34
N THR A 167 4.94 1.80 -23.25
CA THR A 167 5.33 3.22 -23.25
C THR A 167 4.79 3.96 -22.01
N GLY A 168 3.54 3.69 -21.62
CA GLY A 168 2.96 4.25 -20.40
C GLY A 168 3.67 3.79 -19.13
N LEU A 169 4.12 2.54 -19.09
CA LEU A 169 4.90 1.99 -17.98
C LEU A 169 6.34 2.55 -17.95
N ALA A 170 6.97 2.73 -19.11
CA ALA A 170 8.32 3.31 -19.21
C ALA A 170 8.38 4.79 -18.83
N GLY A 171 7.29 5.55 -19.03
CA GLY A 171 7.17 6.95 -18.62
C GLY A 171 6.73 7.17 -17.18
N TYR A 172 6.51 6.10 -16.42
CA TYR A 172 5.98 6.19 -15.05
C TYR A 172 7.08 6.55 -14.05
N GLY A 173 7.03 7.77 -13.53
CA GLY A 173 8.02 8.31 -12.58
C GLY A 173 7.92 7.80 -11.14
N GLY A 174 7.21 6.70 -10.88
CA GLY A 174 7.00 6.16 -9.54
C GLY A 174 5.83 6.79 -8.78
N THR A 175 5.50 6.19 -7.63
CA THR A 175 4.56 6.76 -6.65
C THR A 175 5.36 7.25 -5.45
N ARG A 176 4.94 8.37 -4.85
CA ARG A 176 5.56 8.83 -3.60
C ARG A 176 5.53 7.74 -2.54
N ARG A 177 6.63 7.59 -1.82
CA ARG A 177 6.83 6.60 -0.77
C ARG A 177 6.66 5.17 -1.28
N ARG A 178 7.03 4.89 -2.52
CA ARG A 178 7.04 3.53 -3.10
C ARG A 178 8.37 3.33 -3.79
N PHE A 179 9.32 2.78 -3.03
CA PHE A 179 10.73 2.71 -3.37
C PHE A 179 11.27 4.07 -3.85
N GLU A 180 10.86 5.14 -3.17
CA GLU A 180 11.17 6.52 -3.57
C GLU A 180 12.60 6.86 -3.15
N GLU A 181 13.49 7.11 -4.10
CA GLU A 181 14.82 7.63 -3.79
C GLU A 181 14.71 9.05 -3.23
N ARG A 182 15.13 9.23 -1.98
CA ARG A 182 15.12 10.52 -1.27
C ARG A 182 16.38 11.31 -1.58
N GLY A 183 17.47 10.63 -1.86
CA GLY A 183 18.75 11.22 -2.23
C GLY A 183 19.93 10.34 -1.89
N ILE A 184 21.12 10.88 -2.12
CA ILE A 184 22.41 10.24 -1.83
C ILE A 184 23.27 11.26 -1.07
N ALA A 185 23.77 10.89 0.10
CA ALA A 185 24.67 11.70 0.91
C ALA A 185 25.82 10.84 1.45
N ALA A 186 27.05 11.36 1.46
CA ALA A 186 28.25 10.61 1.87
C ALA A 186 28.40 9.22 1.20
N GLY A 187 27.90 9.05 -0.02
CA GLY A 187 27.89 7.77 -0.75
C GLY A 187 26.85 6.75 -0.25
N VAL A 188 25.94 7.14 0.64
CA VAL A 188 24.83 6.32 1.16
C VAL A 188 23.55 6.71 0.44
N ARG A 189 22.81 5.73 -0.07
CA ARG A 189 21.52 5.95 -0.74
C ARG A 189 20.39 5.86 0.30
N VAL A 190 19.47 6.82 0.29
CA VAL A 190 18.29 6.80 1.18
C VAL A 190 17.02 6.64 0.35
N ILE A 191 16.23 5.63 0.70
CA ILE A 191 14.98 5.26 0.00
C ILE A 191 13.83 5.21 1.01
N ASP A 192 12.68 5.77 0.65
CA ASP A 192 11.46 5.74 1.47
C ASP A 192 10.39 4.81 0.86
N ASP A 193 9.79 3.96 1.69
CA ASP A 193 8.66 3.12 1.31
C ASP A 193 7.54 3.10 2.35
N TYR A 194 6.32 3.12 1.86
CA TYR A 194 5.07 3.06 2.61
C TYR A 194 4.72 1.63 3.07
N ALA A 195 5.50 0.62 2.69
CA ALA A 195 5.31 -0.77 3.10
C ALA A 195 5.14 -0.88 4.63
N HIS A 196 4.07 -1.55 5.05
CA HIS A 196 3.71 -1.65 6.47
C HIS A 196 3.00 -2.97 6.80
N HIS A 197 2.99 -3.90 5.85
CA HIS A 197 2.54 -5.28 6.02
C HIS A 197 3.72 -6.23 5.72
N PRO A 198 3.84 -7.39 6.41
CA PRO A 198 4.98 -8.30 6.24
C PRO A 198 5.33 -8.63 4.78
N THR A 199 4.31 -8.90 3.94
CA THR A 199 4.50 -9.15 2.50
C THR A 199 5.08 -7.96 1.74
N GLU A 200 4.64 -6.74 2.05
CA GLU A 200 5.16 -5.51 1.43
C GLU A 200 6.59 -5.24 1.89
N VAL A 201 6.87 -5.43 3.18
CA VAL A 201 8.22 -5.27 3.75
C VAL A 201 9.20 -6.28 3.14
N ARG A 202 8.80 -7.55 2.97
CA ARG A 202 9.64 -8.54 2.28
C ARG A 202 9.94 -8.13 0.83
N ALA A 203 8.94 -7.62 0.12
CA ALA A 203 9.09 -7.18 -1.26
C ALA A 203 10.05 -5.99 -1.38
N VAL A 204 9.92 -4.97 -0.52
CA VAL A 204 10.81 -3.80 -0.54
C VAL A 204 12.25 -4.18 -0.19
N LEU A 205 12.45 -5.10 0.77
CA LEU A 205 13.78 -5.57 1.15
C LEU A 205 14.43 -6.42 0.05
N SER A 206 13.65 -7.25 -0.64
CA SER A 206 14.11 -8.00 -1.80
C SER A 206 14.53 -7.06 -2.94
N ALA A 207 13.74 -6.01 -3.21
CA ALA A 207 14.07 -5.00 -4.20
C ALA A 207 15.35 -4.23 -3.82
N ALA A 208 15.50 -3.81 -2.56
CA ALA A 208 16.71 -3.17 -2.07
C ALA A 208 17.95 -4.05 -2.23
N ARG A 209 17.83 -5.36 -1.94
CA ARG A 209 18.92 -6.31 -2.16
C ARG A 209 19.31 -6.43 -3.63
N GLY A 210 18.36 -6.29 -4.55
CA GLY A 210 18.62 -6.31 -5.99
C GLY A 210 19.31 -5.04 -6.53
N VAL A 211 19.25 -3.92 -5.81
CA VAL A 211 19.79 -2.62 -6.28
C VAL A 211 20.94 -2.08 -5.44
N VAL A 212 21.24 -2.68 -4.29
CA VAL A 212 22.44 -2.33 -3.51
C VAL A 212 23.68 -2.75 -4.30
N THR A 213 24.64 -1.84 -4.43
CA THR A 213 25.85 -2.04 -5.25
C THR A 213 27.08 -2.22 -4.37
N ASP A 214 28.18 -2.69 -4.97
CA ASP A 214 29.52 -2.66 -4.38
C ASP A 214 29.67 -3.38 -3.03
N GLY A 215 28.81 -4.37 -2.76
CA GLY A 215 28.79 -5.11 -1.50
C GLY A 215 28.30 -4.28 -0.30
N GLY A 216 27.61 -3.16 -0.56
CA GLY A 216 26.99 -2.34 0.47
C GLY A 216 25.89 -3.07 1.23
N ARG A 217 25.59 -2.58 2.44
CA ARG A 217 24.57 -3.16 3.32
C ARG A 217 23.19 -2.57 3.04
N VAL A 218 22.17 -3.40 3.18
CA VAL A 218 20.77 -2.98 3.23
C VAL A 218 20.38 -2.73 4.69
N TRP A 219 20.11 -1.47 5.01
CA TRP A 219 19.59 -1.05 6.30
C TRP A 219 18.07 -0.90 6.23
N ALA A 220 17.34 -1.54 7.14
CA ALA A 220 15.90 -1.39 7.29
C ALA A 220 15.59 -0.58 8.54
N VAL A 221 15.14 0.66 8.39
CA VAL A 221 14.64 1.51 9.48
C VAL A 221 13.11 1.48 9.44
N PHE A 222 12.52 0.60 10.26
CA PHE A 222 11.12 0.24 10.20
C PHE A 222 10.32 0.83 11.35
N GLN A 223 9.21 1.49 11.02
CA GLN A 223 8.21 1.90 11.99
C GLN A 223 6.93 1.06 11.83
N PRO A 224 6.55 0.26 12.84
CA PRO A 224 5.30 -0.50 12.82
C PRO A 224 4.09 0.42 12.79
N HIS A 225 3.03 0.03 12.10
CA HIS A 225 1.78 0.79 12.01
C HIS A 225 0.62 -0.03 12.57
N LEU A 226 -0.08 0.50 13.58
CA LEU A 226 -1.08 -0.19 14.44
C LEU A 226 -0.49 -1.23 15.39
N TYR A 227 -1.00 -1.28 16.63
CA TYR A 227 -0.62 -2.27 17.63
C TYR A 227 -1.10 -3.67 17.25
N SER A 228 -2.31 -3.76 16.70
CA SER A 228 -2.89 -5.03 16.23
C SER A 228 -2.00 -5.77 15.21
N ARG A 229 -1.41 -5.02 14.26
CA ARG A 229 -0.55 -5.55 13.19
C ARG A 229 0.90 -5.75 13.61
N THR A 230 1.36 -5.07 14.65
CA THR A 230 2.71 -5.24 15.21
C THR A 230 2.98 -6.72 15.55
N MET A 231 1.94 -7.46 15.93
CA MET A 231 2.04 -8.88 16.29
C MET A 231 2.24 -9.84 15.10
N GLU A 232 2.02 -9.38 13.87
CA GLU A 232 2.08 -10.19 12.64
C GLU A 232 3.50 -10.35 12.09
N PHE A 233 4.42 -9.44 12.44
CA PHE A 233 5.81 -9.44 11.97
C PHE A 233 6.65 -10.55 12.61
N ARG A 234 7.49 -11.22 11.79
CA ARG A 234 8.34 -12.34 12.22
C ARG A 234 9.69 -12.38 11.50
N GLU A 235 9.72 -12.76 10.23
CA GLU A 235 10.95 -13.22 9.56
C GLU A 235 11.38 -12.34 8.37
N GLU A 236 10.49 -11.49 7.88
CA GLU A 236 10.66 -10.65 6.69
C GLU A 236 11.89 -9.75 6.72
N PHE A 237 12.37 -9.37 7.90
CA PHE A 237 13.57 -8.53 8.06
C PHE A 237 14.89 -9.26 7.84
N GLY A 238 14.91 -10.59 7.72
CA GLY A 238 16.13 -11.37 7.47
C GLY A 238 16.80 -11.10 6.12
N LEU A 239 16.18 -10.27 5.26
CA LEU A 239 16.75 -9.82 4.00
C LEU A 239 17.59 -8.53 4.14
N ALA A 240 17.49 -7.81 5.26
CA ALA A 240 18.34 -6.67 5.59
C ALA A 240 19.60 -7.14 6.30
N ASP A 241 20.70 -6.38 6.20
CA ASP A 241 21.94 -6.65 6.95
C ASP A 241 21.93 -5.99 8.34
N GLU A 242 21.14 -4.91 8.49
CA GLU A 242 21.00 -4.11 9.70
C GLU A 242 19.54 -3.67 9.81
N VAL A 243 18.92 -3.90 10.98
CA VAL A 243 17.51 -3.58 11.21
C VAL A 243 17.39 -2.66 12.42
N VAL A 244 16.74 -1.52 12.22
CA VAL A 244 16.32 -0.62 13.29
C VAL A 244 14.79 -0.65 13.34
N VAL A 245 14.24 -1.10 14.46
CA VAL A 245 12.79 -1.07 14.70
C VAL A 245 12.48 0.09 15.62
N LEU A 246 11.55 0.94 15.19
CA LEU A 246 11.08 2.10 15.95
C LEU A 246 9.82 1.75 16.74
N ASP A 247 9.42 2.61 17.66
CA ASP A 247 8.16 2.39 18.36
C ASP A 247 6.93 2.53 17.45
N VAL A 248 5.83 1.93 17.87
CA VAL A 248 4.63 1.74 17.06
C VAL A 248 3.97 3.08 16.77
N PHE A 249 3.70 3.36 15.50
CA PHE A 249 2.81 4.43 15.10
C PHE A 249 1.35 3.98 15.32
N PRO A 250 0.62 4.54 16.30
CA PRO A 250 -0.69 4.03 16.72
C PRO A 250 -1.78 4.26 15.69
N ALA A 251 -1.60 5.26 14.81
CA ALA A 251 -2.59 5.80 13.88
C ALA A 251 -3.96 6.11 14.52
N ARG A 252 -4.83 5.10 14.65
CA ARG A 252 -6.20 5.21 15.17
C ARG A 252 -6.48 4.35 16.40
N GLU A 253 -5.50 3.58 16.87
CA GLU A 253 -5.66 2.67 18.01
C GLU A 253 -5.17 3.32 19.31
N ASP A 254 -5.83 2.97 20.42
CA ASP A 254 -5.31 3.30 21.75
C ASP A 254 -4.06 2.44 22.04
N PRO A 255 -3.06 2.98 22.76
CA PRO A 255 -1.90 2.20 23.17
C PRO A 255 -2.25 0.89 23.87
N VAL A 256 -1.67 -0.21 23.39
CA VAL A 256 -1.85 -1.52 24.00
C VAL A 256 -0.67 -1.78 24.94
N PRO A 257 -0.89 -1.93 26.27
CA PRO A 257 0.20 -2.16 27.21
C PRO A 257 1.07 -3.36 26.82
N GLY A 258 2.38 -3.14 26.73
CA GLY A 258 3.35 -4.17 26.37
C GLY A 258 3.51 -4.44 24.87
N VAL A 259 2.77 -3.74 23.99
CA VAL A 259 2.96 -3.83 22.54
C VAL A 259 3.75 -2.63 22.06
N THR A 260 5.06 -2.83 21.88
CA THR A 260 6.01 -1.82 21.37
C THR A 260 6.80 -2.39 20.19
N GLY A 261 7.58 -1.55 19.52
CA GLY A 261 8.53 -1.99 18.50
C GLY A 261 9.52 -3.05 19.01
N ALA A 262 9.83 -3.06 20.31
CA ALA A 262 10.71 -4.06 20.93
C ALA A 262 10.19 -5.50 20.75
N LEU A 263 8.87 -5.70 20.73
CA LEU A 263 8.30 -7.03 20.48
C LEU A 263 8.66 -7.58 19.10
N ILE A 264 8.79 -6.72 18.09
CA ILE A 264 9.23 -7.13 16.77
C ILE A 264 10.72 -7.42 16.83
N ALA A 265 11.52 -6.51 17.41
CA ALA A 265 12.97 -6.69 17.53
C ALA A 265 13.34 -8.02 18.19
N ASP A 266 12.64 -8.40 19.26
CA ASP A 266 12.86 -9.66 19.99
C ASP A 266 12.47 -10.92 19.18
N ARG A 267 11.58 -10.79 18.20
CA ARG A 267 11.05 -11.91 17.41
C ARG A 267 11.78 -12.13 16.10
N VAL A 268 12.42 -11.09 15.57
CA VAL A 268 13.15 -11.17 14.31
C VAL A 268 14.37 -12.06 14.51
N PRO A 269 14.48 -13.21 13.80
CA PRO A 269 15.62 -14.12 13.94
C PRO A 269 16.82 -13.59 13.15
N HIS A 270 17.33 -12.42 13.54
CA HIS A 270 18.43 -11.73 12.88
C HIS A 270 19.39 -11.16 13.93
N GLU A 271 20.70 -11.27 13.69
CA GLU A 271 21.71 -10.92 14.70
C GLU A 271 21.87 -9.41 14.88
N ASN A 272 21.57 -8.62 13.84
CA ASN A 272 21.70 -7.16 13.85
C ASN A 272 20.33 -6.48 13.85
N VAL A 273 19.61 -6.58 14.96
CA VAL A 273 18.32 -5.89 15.17
C VAL A 273 18.43 -5.01 16.40
N THR A 274 18.10 -3.73 16.25
CA THR A 274 18.10 -2.75 17.33
C THR A 274 16.73 -2.10 17.44
N PHE A 275 16.15 -2.10 18.65
CA PHE A 275 14.99 -1.28 18.96
C PHE A 275 15.44 0.11 19.43
N LEU A 276 14.83 1.17 18.88
CA LEU A 276 15.02 2.55 19.33
C LEU A 276 13.65 3.21 19.53
N GLU A 277 13.48 3.93 20.64
CA GLU A 277 12.16 4.48 21.01
C GLU A 277 11.76 5.66 20.13
N SER A 278 12.73 6.40 19.59
CA SER A 278 12.48 7.68 18.94
C SER A 278 13.32 7.91 17.68
N PHE A 279 12.80 8.80 16.81
CA PHE A 279 13.52 9.27 15.63
C PHE A 279 14.80 10.02 15.99
N ALA A 280 14.76 10.75 17.12
CA ALA A 280 15.91 11.49 17.65
C ALA A 280 17.09 10.56 18.04
N GLU A 281 16.82 9.30 18.37
CA GLU A 281 17.84 8.29 18.59
C GLU A 281 18.23 7.58 17.28
N ALA A 282 17.26 7.30 16.42
CA ALA A 282 17.46 6.55 15.18
C ALA A 282 18.37 7.25 14.18
N VAL A 283 18.15 8.55 13.93
CA VAL A 283 18.95 9.32 12.96
C VAL A 283 20.45 9.30 13.30
N PRO A 284 20.90 9.73 14.49
CA PRO A 284 22.32 9.68 14.83
C PRO A 284 22.86 8.25 14.94
N PHE A 285 22.04 7.29 15.37
CA PHE A 285 22.46 5.89 15.44
C PHE A 285 22.82 5.32 14.06
N VAL A 286 21.95 5.53 13.08
CA VAL A 286 22.13 5.05 11.69
C VAL A 286 23.25 5.84 11.01
N ALA A 287 23.21 7.17 11.06
CA ALA A 287 24.20 8.03 10.39
C ALA A 287 25.64 7.74 10.84
N ALA A 288 25.85 7.39 12.12
CA ALA A 288 27.17 7.05 12.65
C ALA A 288 27.71 5.67 12.19
N ARG A 289 26.87 4.80 11.61
CA ARG A 289 27.20 3.40 11.32
C ARG A 289 27.15 3.02 9.85
N VAL A 290 26.38 3.74 9.04
CA VAL A 290 26.32 3.52 7.59
C VAL A 290 27.66 3.88 6.94
N LYS A 291 27.94 3.25 5.81
CA LYS A 291 29.18 3.42 5.04
C LYS A 291 28.85 3.73 3.57
N PRO A 292 29.74 4.39 2.83
CA PRO A 292 29.57 4.55 1.39
C PRO A 292 29.26 3.19 0.71
N GLY A 293 28.25 3.17 -0.14
CA GLY A 293 27.70 1.95 -0.76
C GLY A 293 26.48 1.38 -0.04
N ASP A 294 26.26 1.71 1.24
CA ASP A 294 25.06 1.28 1.98
C ASP A 294 23.78 1.92 1.40
N LEU A 295 22.69 1.19 1.52
CA LEU A 295 21.34 1.63 1.17
C LEU A 295 20.47 1.60 2.44
N VAL A 296 19.92 2.74 2.81
CA VAL A 296 19.02 2.91 3.95
C VAL A 296 17.59 3.02 3.48
N LEU A 297 16.76 2.06 3.89
CA LEU A 297 15.31 2.08 3.68
C LEU A 297 14.59 2.61 4.92
N THR A 298 13.84 3.70 4.78
CA THR A 298 12.83 4.12 5.76
C THR A 298 11.50 3.47 5.39
N VAL A 299 10.96 2.61 6.25
CA VAL A 299 9.82 1.73 5.92
C VAL A 299 8.70 1.90 6.93
N GLY A 300 7.50 2.23 6.47
CA GLY A 300 6.30 2.29 7.30
C GLY A 300 5.24 3.25 6.77
N ALA A 301 3.99 3.05 7.18
CA ALA A 301 2.87 3.91 6.74
C ALA A 301 2.72 5.20 7.54
N GLY A 302 3.42 5.32 8.68
CA GLY A 302 3.37 6.46 9.58
C GLY A 302 4.27 7.63 9.13
N ASP A 303 4.84 8.29 10.12
CA ASP A 303 5.68 9.48 10.01
C ASP A 303 7.17 9.18 9.80
N VAL A 304 7.57 7.91 9.75
CA VAL A 304 8.94 7.46 9.44
C VAL A 304 9.56 8.08 8.18
N THR A 305 8.76 8.55 7.21
CA THR A 305 9.22 9.28 6.01
C THR A 305 10.04 10.54 6.33
N ILE A 306 9.80 11.13 7.51
CA ILE A 306 10.53 12.30 8.00
C ILE A 306 12.03 11.97 8.18
N LEU A 307 12.36 10.71 8.48
CA LEU A 307 13.75 10.27 8.62
C LEU A 307 14.54 10.40 7.33
N GLY A 308 13.92 10.33 6.15
CA GLY A 308 14.64 10.40 4.88
C GLY A 308 15.47 11.69 4.75
N PRO A 309 14.85 12.88 4.78
CA PRO A 309 15.57 14.15 4.82
C PRO A 309 16.50 14.33 6.02
N GLU A 310 16.10 13.88 7.22
CA GLU A 310 16.93 14.01 8.42
C GLU A 310 18.23 13.19 8.33
N LEU A 311 18.15 11.97 7.79
CA LEU A 311 19.32 11.11 7.54
C LEU A 311 20.25 11.75 6.50
N LEU A 312 19.71 12.28 5.40
CA LEU A 312 20.52 12.97 4.39
C LEU A 312 21.25 14.17 5.00
N SER A 313 20.54 15.01 5.75
CA SER A 313 21.14 16.15 6.43
C SER A 313 22.22 15.73 7.44
N ALA A 314 21.98 14.66 8.21
CA ALA A 314 22.95 14.16 9.18
C ALA A 314 24.21 13.55 8.53
N LEU A 315 24.09 13.04 7.31
CA LEU A 315 25.21 12.47 6.54
C LEU A 315 26.04 13.54 5.82
N GLU A 316 25.46 14.69 5.50
CA GLU A 316 26.17 15.81 4.88
C GLU A 316 27.04 16.59 5.87
N GLY A 317 26.70 16.58 7.16
CA GLY A 317 27.43 17.22 8.25
C GLY A 317 26.91 18.61 8.61
#